data_AF-J9H1U1-F1
#
_entry.id   AF-J9H1U1-F1
#
_cell.length_a   1.000
_cell.length_b   1.000
_cell.length_c   1.000
_cell.angle_alpha   90.00
_cell.angle_beta   90.00
_cell.angle_gamma   90.00
#
_symmetry.space_group_name_H-M   'P 1'
#
loop_
_entity.id
_entity.type
_entity.pdbx_description
1 polymer ?
#
loop_
_entity_poly.entity_id
_entity_poly.type
_entity_poly.pdbx_seq_one_letter_code
_entity_poly.pdbx_strand_id
1 'polypeptide(L)'
;MVEGGKIDWACHGNDAATVFQEVIDMDQAIQVAYEFYKKHPKETLIVVTADHETGGLGLGTGPYKLNLKALNAQKQSQNELSRAITNLRRMRKVINWEEMKEFLGEKMGFWKELSLNWEQEKLLRDAYEDSFVKKHVVFEESLYAKTEPLAVAAKKVMSQLAYIGWCSGGHSAGYVPVYAIGAGSQLFMGKMDNTEIPQRIAKAARY
;
A
#
# COMPACT_ATOMS: atom_id res chain seq x y z
N MET A 1 2.58 -19.68 11.99
CA MET A 1 2.40 -18.89 10.76
C MET A 1 2.11 -17.46 11.18
N VAL A 2 2.72 -16.48 10.50
CA VAL A 2 2.55 -15.04 10.75
C VAL A 2 2.27 -14.39 9.41
N GLU A 3 1.31 -13.46 9.35
CA GLU A 3 0.80 -12.86 8.11
C GLU A 3 0.77 -11.33 8.20
N GLY A 4 1.40 -10.65 7.23
CA GLY A 4 1.29 -9.21 7.00
C GLY A 4 0.11 -8.86 6.08
N GLY A 5 -1.11 -9.24 6.46
CA GLY A 5 -2.25 -9.30 5.53
C GLY A 5 -2.76 -7.94 4.99
N LYS A 6 -2.37 -6.83 5.59
CA LYS A 6 -2.80 -5.49 5.15
C LYS A 6 -2.04 -4.96 3.94
N ILE A 7 -0.92 -5.59 3.57
CA ILE A 7 -0.24 -5.31 2.30
C ILE A 7 -1.23 -5.49 1.14
N ASP A 8 -1.98 -6.59 1.15
CA ASP A 8 -3.04 -6.87 0.17
C ASP A 8 -4.11 -5.77 0.16
N TRP A 9 -4.62 -5.39 1.34
CA TRP A 9 -5.67 -4.38 1.46
C TRP A 9 -5.24 -3.02 0.91
N ALA A 10 -4.00 -2.61 1.21
CA ALA A 10 -3.44 -1.37 0.71
C ALA A 10 -3.22 -1.41 -0.81
N CYS A 11 -2.84 -2.56 -1.36
CA CYS A 11 -2.75 -2.78 -2.81
C CYS A 11 -4.12 -2.75 -3.49
N HIS A 12 -5.17 -3.37 -2.95
CA HIS A 12 -6.55 -3.22 -3.48
C HIS A 12 -7.01 -1.76 -3.48
N GLY A 13 -6.55 -0.99 -2.49
CA GLY A 13 -6.74 0.45 -2.41
C GLY A 13 -5.85 1.28 -3.33
N ASN A 14 -4.85 0.70 -4.00
CA ASN A 14 -3.80 1.41 -4.75
C ASN A 14 -3.14 2.53 -3.92
N ASP A 15 -2.93 2.28 -2.63
CA ASP A 15 -2.36 3.21 -1.68
C ASP A 15 -0.89 2.91 -1.44
N ALA A 16 -0.04 3.43 -2.32
CA ALA A 16 1.38 3.10 -2.35
C ALA A 16 2.12 3.42 -1.03
N ALA A 17 1.83 4.55 -0.39
CA ALA A 17 2.51 4.89 0.87
C ALA A 17 2.15 3.88 1.98
N THR A 18 0.86 3.51 2.07
CA THR A 18 0.42 2.49 3.03
C THR A 18 1.02 1.12 2.72
N VAL A 19 1.11 0.70 1.45
CA VAL A 19 1.77 -0.56 1.06
C VAL A 19 3.21 -0.63 1.58
N PHE A 20 4.00 0.43 1.38
CA PHE A 20 5.37 0.45 1.85
C PHE A 20 5.47 0.40 3.38
N GLN A 21 4.54 1.06 4.09
CA GLN A 21 4.49 0.98 5.55
C GLN A 21 4.11 -0.42 6.05
N GLU A 22 3.14 -1.08 5.43
CA GLU A 22 2.74 -2.44 5.81
C GLU A 22 3.85 -3.47 5.49
N VAL A 23 4.66 -3.25 4.45
CA VAL A 23 5.87 -4.04 4.17
C VAL A 23 6.92 -3.82 5.27
N ILE A 24 7.11 -2.59 5.75
CA ILE A 24 7.99 -2.30 6.89
C ILE A 24 7.50 -3.01 8.16
N ASP A 25 6.19 -3.02 8.41
CA ASP A 25 5.60 -3.70 9.56
C ASP A 25 5.81 -5.23 9.47
N MET A 26 5.68 -5.81 8.28
CA MET A 26 6.02 -7.22 8.03
C MET A 26 7.52 -7.49 8.23
N ASP A 27 8.41 -6.61 7.77
CA ASP A 27 9.85 -6.71 7.97
C ASP A 27 10.22 -6.70 9.47
N GLN A 28 9.56 -5.85 10.27
CA GLN A 28 9.72 -5.85 11.73
C GLN A 28 9.28 -7.18 12.37
N ALA A 29 8.21 -7.81 11.87
CA ALA A 29 7.81 -9.14 12.34
C ALA A 29 8.83 -10.22 11.94
N ILE A 30 9.37 -10.16 10.71
CA ILE A 30 10.44 -11.05 10.23
C ILE A 30 11.69 -10.88 11.09
N GLN A 31 12.03 -9.65 11.49
CA GLN A 31 13.18 -9.36 12.35
C GLN A 31 13.11 -10.12 13.69
N VAL A 32 11.92 -10.28 14.28
CA VAL A 32 11.74 -11.08 15.50
C VAL A 32 12.10 -12.55 15.26
N ALA A 33 11.59 -13.14 14.16
CA ALA A 33 11.92 -14.51 13.78
C ALA A 33 13.41 -14.66 13.46
N TYR A 34 14.00 -13.67 12.79
CA TYR A 34 15.42 -13.67 12.42
C TYR A 34 16.34 -13.61 13.64
N GLU A 35 16.01 -12.83 14.66
CA GLU A 35 16.76 -12.81 15.93
C GLU A 35 16.65 -14.13 16.71
N PHE A 36 15.53 -14.85 16.59
CA PHE A 36 15.44 -16.23 17.09
C PHE A 36 16.34 -17.19 16.30
N TYR A 37 16.30 -17.12 14.96
CA TYR A 37 17.17 -17.92 14.09
C TYR A 37 18.65 -17.72 14.42
N LYS A 38 19.10 -16.49 14.69
CA LYS A 38 20.49 -16.21 15.05
C LYS A 38 20.95 -16.95 16.32
N LYS A 39 20.04 -17.24 17.24
CA LYS A 39 20.32 -18.01 18.47
C LYS A 39 20.24 -19.53 18.23
N HIS A 40 19.44 -19.97 17.27
CA HIS A 40 19.15 -21.38 16.98
C HIS A 40 19.31 -21.74 15.49
N PRO A 41 20.45 -21.45 14.83
CA PRO A 41 20.53 -21.48 13.36
C PRO A 41 20.48 -22.88 12.75
N LYS A 42 20.81 -23.91 13.54
CA LYS A 42 20.80 -25.32 13.10
C LYS A 42 19.43 -26.00 13.26
N GLU A 43 18.52 -25.38 13.99
CA GLU A 43 17.22 -25.96 14.37
C GLU A 43 16.04 -25.11 13.89
N THR A 44 16.31 -23.95 13.30
CA THR A 44 15.30 -23.01 12.83
C THR A 44 15.31 -22.95 11.32
N LEU A 45 14.12 -23.07 10.72
CA LEU A 45 13.84 -22.72 9.33
C LEU A 45 12.91 -21.52 9.33
N ILE A 46 13.27 -20.46 8.61
CA ILE A 46 12.37 -19.35 8.28
C ILE A 46 12.09 -19.43 6.78
N VAL A 47 10.81 -19.41 6.41
CA VAL A 47 10.34 -19.27 5.03
C VAL A 47 9.43 -18.05 4.97
N VAL A 48 9.73 -17.13 4.07
CA VAL A 48 8.92 -15.93 3.79
C VAL A 48 8.51 -15.96 2.33
N THR A 49 7.21 -15.82 2.07
CA THR A 49 6.66 -15.75 0.72
C THR A 49 5.36 -14.94 0.76
N ALA A 50 4.74 -14.75 -0.41
CA ALA A 50 3.39 -14.21 -0.52
C ALA A 50 2.46 -15.29 -1.08
N ASP A 51 1.17 -15.13 -0.84
CA ASP A 51 0.10 -15.95 -1.41
C ASP A 51 -0.20 -15.58 -2.88
N HIS A 52 -0.17 -14.28 -3.20
CA HIS A 52 -0.26 -13.74 -4.57
C HIS A 52 0.28 -12.30 -4.67
N GLU A 53 0.34 -11.76 -5.89
CA GLU A 53 0.53 -10.31 -6.11
C GLU A 53 -0.83 -9.60 -6.16
N THR A 54 -0.87 -8.33 -5.72
CA THR A 54 -2.08 -7.51 -5.76
C THR A 54 -1.79 -6.12 -6.35
N GLY A 55 -2.64 -5.70 -7.29
CA GLY A 55 -2.66 -4.36 -7.88
C GLY A 55 -1.86 -4.22 -9.18
N GLY A 56 -0.92 -5.13 -9.46
CA GLY A 56 0.04 -4.96 -10.54
C GLY A 56 0.91 -3.72 -10.31
N LEU A 57 1.51 -3.63 -9.13
CA LEU A 57 2.30 -2.47 -8.70
C LEU A 57 3.52 -2.29 -9.61
N GLY A 58 3.62 -1.12 -10.25
CA GLY A 58 4.75 -0.73 -11.10
C GLY A 58 5.54 0.43 -10.50
N LEU A 59 6.87 0.30 -10.45
CA LEU A 59 7.77 1.39 -10.08
C LEU A 59 8.30 2.07 -11.35
N GLY A 60 7.84 3.30 -11.61
CA GLY A 60 8.19 4.10 -12.77
C GLY A 60 7.06 4.13 -13.80
N THR A 61 6.41 5.29 -13.95
CA THR A 61 5.26 5.49 -14.86
C THR A 61 5.47 6.57 -15.91
N GLY A 62 6.70 7.05 -16.08
CA GLY A 62 7.01 8.05 -17.12
C GLY A 62 8.50 8.26 -17.25
N PRO A 63 9.07 9.28 -16.57
CA PRO A 63 10.51 9.50 -16.62
C PRO A 63 11.27 8.33 -15.98
N TYR A 64 12.51 8.09 -16.41
CA TYR A 64 13.43 7.12 -15.79
C TYR A 64 13.92 7.59 -14.40
N LYS A 65 13.00 7.90 -13.50
CA LYS A 65 13.23 8.31 -12.11
C LYS A 65 12.10 7.83 -11.20
N LEU A 66 12.43 7.65 -9.93
CA LEU A 66 11.48 7.40 -8.86
C LEU A 66 11.54 8.54 -7.85
N ASN A 67 10.43 8.77 -7.14
CA ASN A 67 10.36 9.77 -6.08
C ASN A 67 9.66 9.19 -4.84
N LEU A 68 10.16 8.04 -4.38
CA LEU A 68 9.55 7.30 -3.27
C LEU A 68 9.56 8.09 -1.94
N LYS A 69 10.47 9.05 -1.78
CA LYS A 69 10.49 9.94 -0.60
C LYS A 69 9.21 10.77 -0.45
N ALA A 70 8.48 11.01 -1.55
CA ALA A 70 7.21 11.72 -1.48
C ALA A 70 6.16 10.97 -0.64
N LEU A 71 6.23 9.63 -0.60
CA LEU A 71 5.29 8.80 0.16
C LEU A 71 5.34 9.08 1.67
N ASN A 72 6.50 9.54 2.20
CA ASN A 72 6.66 9.89 3.62
C ASN A 72 5.81 11.10 4.05
N ALA A 73 5.33 11.89 3.10
CA ALA A 73 4.45 13.02 3.36
C ALA A 73 3.01 12.58 3.68
N GLN A 74 2.62 11.36 3.27
CA GLN A 74 1.31 10.81 3.60
C GLN A 74 1.22 10.49 5.09
N LYS A 75 0.35 11.20 5.82
CA LYS A 75 0.15 11.00 7.27
C LYS A 75 -1.07 10.14 7.60
N GLN A 76 -1.96 9.93 6.64
CA GLN A 76 -3.13 9.07 6.78
C GLN A 76 -3.25 8.13 5.58
N SER A 77 -3.58 6.86 5.83
CA SER A 77 -3.95 5.93 4.77
C SER A 77 -5.22 6.39 4.05
N GLN A 78 -5.47 5.85 2.86
CA GLN A 78 -6.69 6.12 2.10
C GLN A 78 -7.97 5.86 2.91
N ASN A 79 -7.99 4.83 3.77
CA ASN A 79 -9.14 4.54 4.62
C ASN A 79 -9.35 5.60 5.71
N GLU A 80 -8.27 6.04 6.36
CA GLU A 80 -8.33 7.09 7.39
C GLU A 80 -8.66 8.45 6.80
N LEU A 81 -8.10 8.79 5.63
CA LEU A 81 -8.42 10.01 4.90
C LEU A 81 -9.90 10.04 4.48
N SER A 82 -10.43 8.93 3.95
CA SER A 82 -11.85 8.78 3.58
C SER A 82 -12.78 9.04 4.77
N ARG A 83 -12.44 8.46 5.94
CA ARG A 83 -13.17 8.69 7.21
C ARG A 83 -13.08 10.14 7.64
N ALA A 84 -11.89 10.74 7.59
CA ALA A 84 -11.66 12.12 8.00
C ALA A 84 -12.46 13.10 7.13
N ILE A 85 -12.49 12.92 5.81
CA ILE A 85 -13.27 13.75 4.87
C ILE A 85 -14.78 13.57 5.12
N THR A 86 -15.23 12.34 5.34
CA THR A 86 -16.63 12.05 5.67
C THR A 86 -17.07 12.74 6.97
N ASN A 87 -16.23 12.69 8.00
CA ASN A 87 -16.50 13.37 9.28
C ASN A 87 -16.49 14.88 9.12
N LEU A 88 -15.53 15.42 8.38
CA LEU A 88 -15.41 16.84 8.08
C LEU A 88 -16.69 17.38 7.41
N ARG A 89 -17.24 16.63 6.45
CA ARG A 89 -18.54 16.92 5.80
C ARG A 89 -19.72 16.93 6.76
N ARG A 90 -19.73 16.03 7.76
CA ARG A 90 -20.81 15.96 8.77
C ARG A 90 -20.76 17.15 9.73
N MET A 91 -19.56 17.59 10.10
CA MET A 91 -19.36 18.66 11.08
C MET A 91 -19.54 20.07 10.49
N ARG A 92 -19.19 20.27 9.22
CA ARG A 92 -19.24 21.59 8.57
C ARG A 92 -20.19 21.58 7.37
N LYS A 93 -21.16 22.51 7.38
CA LYS A 93 -22.12 22.67 6.27
C LYS A 93 -21.46 23.15 4.97
N VAL A 94 -20.40 23.94 5.05
CA VAL A 94 -19.65 24.48 3.90
C VAL A 94 -18.18 24.50 4.25
N ILE A 95 -17.34 24.07 3.31
CA ILE A 95 -15.88 24.13 3.38
C ILE A 95 -15.42 24.68 2.05
N ASN A 96 -14.65 25.77 2.07
CA ASN A 96 -14.11 26.34 0.84
C ASN A 96 -12.83 25.60 0.40
N TRP A 97 -12.33 25.92 -0.79
CA TRP A 97 -11.17 25.24 -1.35
C TRP A 97 -9.89 25.47 -0.56
N GLU A 98 -9.64 26.68 -0.06
CA GLU A 98 -8.43 26.98 0.72
C GLU A 98 -8.40 26.19 2.03
N GLU A 99 -9.56 26.04 2.69
CA GLU A 99 -9.69 25.17 3.86
C GLU A 99 -9.44 23.70 3.51
N MET A 100 -9.89 23.25 2.32
CA MET A 100 -9.62 21.90 1.85
C MET A 100 -8.14 21.67 1.50
N LYS A 101 -7.47 22.67 0.92
CA LYS A 101 -6.02 22.62 0.66
C LYS A 101 -5.25 22.49 1.98
N GLU A 102 -5.63 23.25 2.99
CA GLU A 102 -5.01 23.15 4.31
C GLU A 102 -5.22 21.77 4.92
N PHE A 103 -6.44 21.25 4.88
CA PHE A 103 -6.76 19.90 5.35
C PHE A 103 -5.94 18.82 4.64
N LEU A 104 -5.89 18.84 3.31
CA LEU A 104 -5.09 17.90 2.53
C LEU A 104 -3.59 18.09 2.74
N GLY A 105 -3.14 19.32 2.99
CA GLY A 105 -1.75 19.61 3.35
C GLY A 105 -1.36 19.01 4.69
N GLU A 106 -2.25 19.01 5.69
CA GLU A 106 -2.00 18.34 6.97
C GLU A 106 -2.01 16.82 6.88
N LYS A 107 -2.90 16.22 6.05
CA LYS A 107 -3.09 14.77 6.01
C LYS A 107 -2.20 14.06 4.99
N MET A 108 -1.85 14.75 3.90
CA MET A 108 -1.12 14.18 2.76
C MET A 108 0.18 14.93 2.45
N GLY A 109 0.47 16.03 3.14
CA GLY A 109 1.65 16.85 2.91
C GLY A 109 1.59 17.68 1.62
N PHE A 110 0.46 17.71 0.91
CA PHE A 110 0.29 18.52 -0.31
C PHE A 110 0.47 20.01 -0.02
N TRP A 111 1.16 20.71 -0.92
CA TRP A 111 1.57 22.13 -0.83
C TRP A 111 2.51 22.49 0.34
N LYS A 112 2.56 21.70 1.42
CA LYS A 112 3.45 21.90 2.58
C LYS A 112 4.80 21.21 2.42
N GLU A 113 4.77 19.90 2.18
CA GLU A 113 5.95 19.05 1.98
C GLU A 113 6.16 18.72 0.50
N LEU A 114 5.06 18.70 -0.27
CA LEU A 114 5.03 18.29 -1.67
C LEU A 114 4.55 19.42 -2.58
N SER A 115 5.33 19.74 -3.60
CA SER A 115 4.89 20.64 -4.67
C SER A 115 4.03 19.88 -5.67
N LEU A 116 2.83 20.40 -5.95
CA LEU A 116 1.92 19.86 -6.95
C LEU A 116 2.02 20.66 -8.24
N ASN A 117 1.96 19.97 -9.37
CA ASN A 117 1.75 20.63 -10.65
C ASN A 117 0.27 20.96 -10.87
N TRP A 118 -0.02 21.69 -11.95
CA TRP A 118 -1.38 22.09 -12.27
C TRP A 118 -2.33 20.91 -12.49
N GLU A 119 -1.89 19.84 -13.15
CA GLU A 119 -2.73 18.66 -13.41
C GLU A 119 -3.13 17.92 -12.12
N GLN A 120 -2.18 17.82 -11.19
CA GLN A 120 -2.39 17.22 -9.86
C GLN A 120 -3.34 18.07 -9.01
N GLU A 121 -3.15 19.39 -8.98
CA GLU A 121 -4.05 20.30 -8.27
C GLU A 121 -5.45 20.29 -8.90
N LYS A 122 -5.53 20.27 -10.24
CA LYS A 122 -6.81 20.14 -10.96
C LYS A 122 -7.53 18.85 -10.60
N LEU A 123 -6.84 17.71 -10.51
CA LEU A 123 -7.47 16.44 -10.12
C LEU A 123 -8.11 16.51 -8.73
N LEU A 124 -7.43 17.13 -7.76
CA LEU A 124 -7.98 17.34 -6.41
C LEU A 124 -9.14 18.34 -6.43
N ARG A 125 -9.00 19.42 -7.20
CA ARG A 125 -10.00 20.47 -7.31
C ARG A 125 -11.29 19.95 -7.93
N ASP A 126 -11.21 19.20 -9.03
CA ASP A 126 -12.36 18.60 -9.70
C ASP A 126 -13.11 17.65 -8.75
N ALA A 127 -12.38 16.80 -8.01
CA ALA A 127 -12.97 15.92 -7.01
C ALA A 127 -13.64 16.69 -5.86
N TYR A 128 -13.03 17.78 -5.41
CA TYR A 128 -13.64 18.69 -4.43
C TYR A 128 -14.91 19.35 -4.97
N GLU A 129 -14.90 19.88 -6.19
CA GLU A 129 -16.05 20.55 -6.78
C GLU A 129 -17.23 19.61 -6.97
N ASP A 130 -17.00 18.42 -7.52
CA ASP A 130 -18.06 17.42 -7.67
C ASP A 130 -18.62 17.00 -6.31
N SER A 131 -17.73 16.73 -5.35
CA SER A 131 -18.11 16.15 -4.06
C SER A 131 -18.71 17.18 -3.07
N PHE A 132 -18.14 18.37 -2.95
CA PHE A 132 -18.52 19.37 -1.94
C PHE A 132 -19.38 20.51 -2.49
N VAL A 133 -19.24 20.88 -3.77
CA VAL A 133 -20.00 21.98 -4.37
C VAL A 133 -21.25 21.46 -5.07
N LYS A 134 -21.10 20.52 -6.01
CA LYS A 134 -22.21 19.90 -6.74
C LYS A 134 -22.96 18.85 -5.92
N LYS A 135 -22.41 18.46 -4.76
CA LYS A 135 -22.96 17.42 -3.84
C LYS A 135 -23.17 16.07 -4.53
N HIS A 136 -22.36 15.78 -5.54
CA HIS A 136 -22.35 14.51 -6.26
C HIS A 136 -21.21 13.65 -5.69
N VAL A 137 -21.54 12.82 -4.70
CA VAL A 137 -20.56 11.97 -4.01
C VAL A 137 -20.70 10.53 -4.47
N VAL A 138 -19.73 10.07 -5.24
CA VAL A 138 -19.64 8.67 -5.70
C VAL A 138 -18.42 8.04 -5.06
N PHE A 139 -18.64 7.04 -4.21
CA PHE A 139 -17.56 6.32 -3.55
C PHE A 139 -16.97 5.27 -4.49
N GLU A 140 -15.64 5.15 -4.50
CA GLU A 140 -14.94 4.06 -5.21
C GLU A 140 -14.95 2.82 -4.31
N GLU A 141 -15.41 1.68 -4.85
CA GLU A 141 -15.45 0.40 -4.14
C GLU A 141 -14.25 -0.46 -4.55
N SER A 142 -13.58 -1.04 -3.56
CA SER A 142 -12.63 -2.14 -3.71
C SER A 142 -13.11 -3.36 -2.91
N LEU A 143 -12.36 -4.47 -2.94
CA LEU A 143 -12.71 -5.67 -2.18
C LEU A 143 -12.83 -5.40 -0.66
N TYR A 144 -12.06 -4.44 -0.13
CA TYR A 144 -11.94 -4.19 1.31
C TYR A 144 -12.40 -2.79 1.75
N ALA A 145 -12.73 -1.88 0.83
CA ALA A 145 -13.03 -0.49 1.20
C ALA A 145 -14.05 0.19 0.28
N LYS A 146 -14.73 1.20 0.85
CA LYS A 146 -15.46 2.25 0.11
C LYS A 146 -14.77 3.59 0.36
N THR A 147 -14.32 4.22 -0.71
CA THR A 147 -13.40 5.36 -0.62
C THR A 147 -14.06 6.65 -1.08
N GLU A 148 -13.98 7.69 -0.26
CA GLU A 148 -14.47 9.02 -0.59
C GLU A 148 -13.71 9.58 -1.83
N PRO A 149 -14.40 10.22 -2.79
CA PRO A 149 -13.81 10.61 -4.08
C PRO A 149 -12.60 11.55 -3.99
N LEU A 150 -12.53 12.45 -3.02
CA LEU A 150 -11.36 13.28 -2.80
C LEU A 150 -10.20 12.49 -2.18
N ALA A 151 -10.48 11.49 -1.34
CA ALA A 151 -9.44 10.54 -0.91
C ALA A 151 -8.91 9.71 -2.09
N VAL A 152 -9.78 9.32 -3.04
CA VAL A 152 -9.37 8.67 -4.31
C VAL A 152 -8.45 9.57 -5.12
N ALA A 153 -8.80 10.84 -5.29
CA ALA A 153 -7.97 11.80 -6.00
C ALA A 153 -6.62 12.00 -5.29
N ALA A 154 -6.61 12.09 -3.96
CA ALA A 154 -5.41 12.25 -3.15
C ALA A 154 -4.43 11.09 -3.32
N LYS A 155 -4.86 9.82 -3.22
CA LYS A 155 -3.96 8.67 -3.45
C LYS A 155 -3.41 8.62 -4.89
N LYS A 156 -4.21 9.05 -5.88
CA LYS A 156 -3.79 9.13 -7.29
C LYS A 156 -2.69 10.19 -7.46
N VAL A 157 -2.87 11.37 -6.88
CA VAL A 157 -1.83 12.42 -6.88
C VAL A 157 -0.56 11.94 -6.18
N MET A 158 -0.68 11.27 -5.02
CA MET A 158 0.48 10.70 -4.33
C MET A 158 1.24 9.68 -5.20
N SER A 159 0.52 8.78 -5.88
CA SER A 159 1.12 7.82 -6.82
C SER A 159 1.82 8.51 -8.00
N GLN A 160 1.21 9.56 -8.57
CA GLN A 160 1.84 10.37 -9.62
C GLN A 160 3.11 11.06 -9.14
N LEU A 161 3.11 11.62 -7.93
CA LEU A 161 4.28 12.27 -7.33
C LEU A 161 5.42 11.29 -7.09
N ALA A 162 5.11 10.04 -6.75
CA ALA A 162 6.09 8.97 -6.51
C ALA A 162 6.54 8.23 -7.77
N TYR A 163 5.88 8.47 -8.92
CA TYR A 163 6.02 7.71 -10.17
C TYR A 163 5.65 6.24 -10.02
N ILE A 164 4.56 5.96 -9.30
CA ILE A 164 4.04 4.61 -9.09
C ILE A 164 2.80 4.38 -9.96
N GLY A 165 2.73 3.19 -10.54
CA GLY A 165 1.64 2.74 -11.39
C GLY A 165 0.95 1.50 -10.82
N TRP A 166 -0.27 1.30 -11.28
CA TRP A 166 -1.13 0.18 -10.91
C TRP A 166 -1.85 -0.31 -12.15
N CYS A 167 -1.97 -1.63 -12.31
CA CYS A 167 -2.72 -2.22 -13.42
C CYS A 167 -4.20 -2.47 -13.07
N SER A 168 -4.49 -2.79 -11.81
CA SER A 168 -5.86 -3.07 -11.35
C SER A 168 -6.02 -2.71 -9.87
N GLY A 169 -7.22 -2.93 -9.32
CA GLY A 169 -7.46 -2.96 -7.88
C GLY A 169 -7.72 -4.38 -7.35
N GLY A 170 -7.30 -5.41 -8.08
CA GLY A 170 -7.45 -6.82 -7.71
C GLY A 170 -6.11 -7.57 -7.76
N HIS A 171 -6.16 -8.90 -7.68
CA HIS A 171 -4.95 -9.73 -7.71
C HIS A 171 -4.36 -9.81 -9.12
N SER A 172 -3.07 -10.11 -9.23
CA SER A 172 -2.43 -10.49 -10.48
C SER A 172 -1.66 -11.81 -10.36
N ALA A 173 -1.35 -12.42 -11.51
CA ALA A 173 -0.59 -13.66 -11.59
C ALA A 173 0.94 -13.43 -11.57
N GLY A 174 1.39 -12.33 -10.94
CA GLY A 174 2.82 -12.05 -10.76
C GLY A 174 3.50 -13.15 -9.94
N TYR A 175 4.73 -13.51 -10.30
CA TYR A 175 5.53 -14.44 -9.50
C TYR A 175 5.83 -13.81 -8.13
N VAL A 176 5.55 -14.56 -7.07
CA VAL A 176 5.92 -14.17 -5.70
C VAL A 176 7.28 -14.77 -5.33
N PRO A 177 8.13 -14.04 -4.61
CA PRO A 177 9.40 -14.57 -4.15
C PRO A 177 9.19 -15.58 -3.01
N VAL A 178 10.09 -16.55 -2.92
CA VAL A 178 10.25 -17.42 -1.75
C VAL A 178 11.64 -17.17 -1.20
N TYR A 179 11.72 -16.64 0.02
CA TYR A 179 12.95 -16.49 0.77
C TYR A 179 13.00 -17.56 1.85
N ALA A 180 14.14 -18.22 2.00
CA ALA A 180 14.32 -19.20 3.06
C ALA A 180 15.72 -19.11 3.67
N ILE A 181 15.82 -19.30 4.98
CA ILE A 181 17.09 -19.36 5.71
C ILE A 181 17.03 -20.40 6.84
N GLY A 182 18.18 -21.02 7.12
CA GLY A 182 18.36 -21.98 8.20
C GLY A 182 18.16 -23.43 7.77
N ALA A 183 17.72 -24.27 8.70
CA ALA A 183 17.68 -25.72 8.55
C ALA A 183 16.80 -26.16 7.37
N GLY A 184 17.39 -26.78 6.35
CA GLY A 184 16.64 -27.23 5.18
C GLY A 184 16.30 -26.13 4.16
N SER A 185 16.80 -24.90 4.33
CA SER A 185 16.54 -23.77 3.41
C SER A 185 16.94 -24.05 1.95
N GLN A 186 17.93 -24.90 1.71
CA GLN A 186 18.32 -25.35 0.37
C GLN A 186 17.18 -26.05 -0.40
N LEU A 187 16.14 -26.53 0.30
CA LEU A 187 14.95 -27.11 -0.32
C LEU A 187 14.09 -26.07 -1.04
N PHE A 188 14.31 -24.77 -0.83
CA PHE A 188 13.49 -23.68 -1.39
C PHE A 188 14.19 -22.92 -2.53
N MET A 189 15.25 -23.49 -3.12
CA MET A 189 15.90 -22.89 -4.28
C MET A 189 15.13 -23.17 -5.57
N GLY A 190 15.19 -22.21 -6.51
CA GLY A 190 14.61 -22.34 -7.85
C GLY A 190 13.13 -21.94 -7.93
N LYS A 191 12.49 -22.31 -9.04
CA LYS A 191 11.06 -22.11 -9.26
C LYS A 191 10.29 -23.30 -8.69
N MET A 192 9.16 -23.03 -8.07
CA MET A 192 8.26 -24.04 -7.52
C MET A 192 6.83 -23.54 -7.55
N ASP A 193 5.89 -24.48 -7.55
CA ASP A 193 4.48 -24.19 -7.30
C ASP A 193 4.24 -23.98 -5.79
N ASN A 194 3.22 -23.20 -5.43
CA ASN A 194 2.91 -22.93 -4.02
C ASN A 194 2.50 -24.21 -3.26
N THR A 195 1.98 -25.24 -3.95
CA THR A 195 1.65 -26.54 -3.35
C THR A 195 2.88 -27.32 -2.88
N GLU A 196 4.05 -27.03 -3.44
CA GLU A 196 5.32 -27.66 -3.04
C GLU A 196 5.88 -27.08 -1.74
N ILE A 197 5.55 -25.83 -1.41
CA ILE A 197 6.05 -25.12 -0.23
C ILE A 197 5.73 -25.88 1.07
N PRO A 198 4.47 -26.26 1.38
CA PRO A 198 4.17 -27.01 2.60
C PRO A 198 4.82 -28.40 2.61
N GLN A 199 4.97 -29.05 1.45
CA GLN A 199 5.65 -30.34 1.34
C GLN A 199 7.15 -30.22 1.67
N ARG A 200 7.80 -29.15 1.18
CA ARG A 200 9.20 -28.84 1.48
C ARG A 200 9.40 -28.47 2.96
N ILE A 201 8.45 -27.76 3.57
CA ILE A 201 8.44 -27.49 5.02
C ILE A 201 8.34 -28.80 5.81
N ALA A 202 7.39 -29.68 5.48
CA ALA A 202 7.23 -30.98 6.15
C ALA A 202 8.52 -31.82 6.04
N LYS A 203 9.10 -31.87 4.83
CA LYS A 203 10.39 -32.54 4.59
C LYS A 203 11.52 -31.96 5.44
N ALA A 204 11.62 -30.63 5.57
CA ALA A 204 12.62 -29.98 6.43
C ALA A 204 12.41 -30.32 7.92
N ALA A 205 11.15 -30.40 8.35
CA ALA A 205 10.75 -30.75 9.70
C ALA A 205 10.87 -32.26 10.01
N ARG A 206 11.17 -33.10 9.01
CA ARG A 206 11.21 -34.58 9.11
C ARG A 206 9.86 -35.17 9.55
N TYR A 207 8.76 -34.56 9.09
CA TYR A 207 7.39 -35.01 9.30
C TYR A 207 6.89 -35.81 8.08
#